data_AF-A0A2V6MR99-F1
#
_entry.id   AF-A0A2V6MR99-F1
#
_cell.length_a   1.000
_cell.length_b   1.000
_cell.length_c   1.000
_cell.angle_alpha   90.00
_cell.angle_beta   90.00
_cell.angle_gamma   90.00
#
_symmetry.space_group_name_H-M   'P 1'
#
loop_
_entity.id
_entity.type
_entity.pdbx_description
1 polymer ?
#
loop_
_entity_poly.entity_id
_entity_poly.type
_entity_poly.pdbx_seq_one_letter_code
_entity_poly.pdbx_strand_id
1 'polypeptide(L)'
;MLPVEHNDPINEKILAISEDKIEGFVGEPFHEIAERSGVGADVVMARIAAMLRAGTIRRVRQTLLATNLADGALVAWKVAEEKIDTAFKFMFQCDPFSGHVVLRSTDTLTAGSDYKL
;
A
#
# COMPACT_ATOMS: atom_id res chain seq x y z
N MET A 1 4.32 -27.04 -7.25
CA MET A 1 3.96 -25.60 -7.25
C MET A 1 3.88 -25.16 -5.80
N LEU A 2 4.46 -24.01 -5.43
CA LEU A 2 4.39 -23.52 -4.04
C LEU A 2 3.02 -22.86 -3.77
N PRO A 3 2.40 -23.05 -2.60
CA PRO A 3 1.23 -22.29 -2.19
C PRO A 3 1.48 -20.78 -2.18
N VAL A 4 0.52 -20.02 -2.70
CA VAL A 4 0.63 -18.55 -2.87
C VAL A 4 -0.41 -17.76 -2.08
N GLU A 5 -1.37 -18.44 -1.46
CA GLU A 5 -2.37 -17.78 -0.62
C GLU A 5 -1.75 -17.30 0.69
N HIS A 6 -2.17 -16.13 1.14
CA HIS A 6 -1.68 -15.50 2.37
C HIS A 6 -2.03 -16.29 3.64
N ASN A 7 -3.11 -17.08 3.61
CA ASN A 7 -3.58 -17.93 4.71
C ASN A 7 -3.01 -19.36 4.69
N ASP A 8 -2.08 -19.67 3.76
CA ASP A 8 -1.26 -20.88 3.90
C ASP A 8 -0.43 -20.76 5.19
N PRO A 9 -0.40 -21.78 6.06
CA PRO A 9 0.22 -21.66 7.39
C PRO A 9 1.70 -21.26 7.38
N ILE A 10 2.44 -21.55 6.31
CA ILE A 10 3.85 -21.14 6.17
C ILE A 10 3.91 -19.69 5.68
N ASN A 11 3.11 -19.34 4.67
CA ASN A 11 3.05 -17.98 4.17
C ASN A 11 2.59 -17.00 5.27
N GLU A 12 1.59 -17.37 6.06
CA GLU A 12 1.10 -16.57 7.19
C GLU A 12 2.23 -16.27 8.20
N LYS A 13 3.02 -17.29 8.58
CA LYS A 13 4.19 -17.10 9.47
C LYS A 13 5.24 -16.16 8.90
N ILE A 14 5.50 -16.24 7.60
CA ILE A 14 6.46 -15.36 6.90
C ILE A 14 5.93 -13.92 6.90
N LEU A 15 4.68 -13.73 6.45
CA LEU A 15 4.03 -12.42 6.32
C LEU A 15 3.89 -11.72 7.66
N ALA A 16 3.56 -12.46 8.72
CA ALA A 16 3.45 -11.96 10.09
C ALA A 16 4.75 -11.31 10.62
N ILE A 17 5.90 -11.55 9.99
CA ILE A 17 7.16 -10.87 10.27
C ILE A 17 7.49 -9.83 9.18
N SER A 18 7.34 -10.18 7.90
CA SER A 18 7.86 -9.37 6.80
C SER A 18 7.08 -8.09 6.49
N GLU A 19 5.81 -7.97 6.90
CA GLU A 19 4.98 -6.83 6.49
C GLU A 19 5.36 -5.52 7.19
N ASP A 20 5.66 -5.54 8.50
CA ASP A 20 5.94 -4.31 9.26
C ASP A 20 6.87 -4.51 10.47
N LYS A 21 7.41 -5.71 10.69
CA LYS A 21 8.18 -5.99 11.92
C LYS A 21 9.70 -5.92 11.74
N ILE A 22 10.20 -5.71 10.53
CA ILE A 22 11.63 -5.55 10.25
C ILE A 22 11.93 -4.05 10.19
N GLU A 23 12.56 -3.54 11.24
CA GLU A 23 12.90 -2.12 11.34
C GLU A 23 14.31 -1.85 10.78
N GLY A 24 14.43 -0.74 10.04
CA GLY A 24 15.72 -0.26 9.54
C GLY A 24 16.28 -1.02 8.33
N PHE A 25 17.57 -0.78 8.07
CA PHE A 25 18.32 -1.41 6.98
C PHE A 25 19.09 -2.61 7.52
N VAL A 26 18.47 -3.78 7.50
CA VAL A 26 19.12 -5.04 7.89
C VAL A 26 19.90 -5.59 6.68
N GLY A 27 21.15 -6.02 6.90
CA GLY A 27 22.00 -6.55 5.82
C GLY A 27 21.47 -7.85 5.21
N GLU A 28 20.83 -8.69 6.03
CA GLU A 28 20.30 -10.01 5.64
C GLU A 28 18.80 -10.14 5.98
N PRO A 29 17.91 -9.40 5.30
CA PRO A 29 16.51 -9.28 5.70
C PRO A 29 15.74 -10.60 5.61
N PHE A 30 16.09 -11.50 4.69
CA PHE A 30 15.44 -12.81 4.60
C PHE A 30 15.87 -13.77 5.73
N HIS A 31 17.11 -13.64 6.22
CA HIS A 31 17.57 -14.39 7.38
C HIS A 31 16.89 -13.90 8.66
N GLU A 32 16.69 -12.59 8.80
CA GLU A 32 15.91 -12.00 9.90
C GLU A 32 14.46 -12.53 9.93
N ILE A 33 13.81 -12.61 8.76
CA ILE A 33 12.47 -13.22 8.65
C ILE A 33 12.54 -14.69 9.06
N ALA A 34 13.55 -15.42 8.59
CA ALA A 34 13.69 -16.84 8.86
C ALA A 34 13.82 -17.14 10.36
N GLU A 35 14.71 -16.41 11.04
CA GLU A 35 14.93 -16.53 12.48
C GLU A 35 13.65 -16.25 13.28
N ARG A 36 12.96 -15.17 12.96
CA ARG A 36 11.79 -14.72 13.73
C ARG A 36 10.50 -15.48 13.42
N SER A 37 10.37 -16.02 12.20
CA SER A 37 9.21 -16.84 11.82
C SER A 37 9.40 -18.33 12.15
N GLY A 38 10.63 -18.76 12.42
CA GLY A 38 11.00 -20.17 12.57
C GLY A 38 10.92 -20.96 11.26
N VAL A 39 10.94 -20.28 10.10
CA VAL A 39 10.90 -20.87 8.76
C VAL A 39 12.28 -20.76 8.14
N GLY A 40 12.81 -21.84 7.55
CA GLY A 40 14.15 -21.80 6.93
C GLY A 40 14.27 -20.75 5.82
N ALA A 41 15.42 -20.08 5.72
CA ALA A 41 15.64 -18.96 4.80
C ALA A 41 15.35 -19.32 3.32
N ASP A 42 15.73 -20.51 2.86
CA ASP A 42 15.41 -20.98 1.51
C ASP A 42 13.90 -21.06 1.26
N VAL A 43 13.13 -21.49 2.27
CA VAL A 43 11.67 -21.55 2.19
C VAL A 43 11.09 -20.14 2.19
N VAL A 44 11.59 -19.25 3.05
CA VAL A 44 11.19 -17.82 3.07
C VAL A 44 11.34 -17.19 1.69
N MET A 45 12.55 -17.28 1.11
CA MET A 45 12.86 -16.70 -0.20
C MET A 45 12.00 -17.31 -1.30
N ALA A 46 11.85 -18.64 -1.32
CA ALA A 46 11.06 -19.33 -2.34
C ALA A 46 9.57 -18.96 -2.26
N ARG A 47 9.00 -18.86 -1.05
CA ARG A 47 7.59 -18.50 -0.81
C ARG A 47 7.31 -17.04 -1.13
N ILE A 48 8.16 -16.10 -0.69
CA ILE A 48 8.04 -14.68 -1.04
C ILE A 48 8.09 -14.50 -2.56
N ALA A 49 9.05 -15.14 -3.24
CA ALA A 49 9.15 -15.06 -4.69
C ALA A 49 7.92 -15.67 -5.41
N ALA A 50 7.35 -16.74 -4.88
CA ALA A 50 6.12 -17.33 -5.42
C ALA A 50 4.92 -16.40 -5.25
N MET A 51 4.72 -15.84 -4.05
CA MET A 51 3.65 -14.87 -3.76
C MET A 51 3.81 -13.58 -4.58
N LEU A 52 5.04 -13.12 -4.82
CA LEU A 52 5.32 -11.96 -5.67
C LEU A 52 4.93 -12.21 -7.13
N ARG A 53 5.28 -13.38 -7.69
CA ARG A 53 4.90 -13.74 -9.06
C ARG A 53 3.40 -13.94 -9.23
N ALA A 54 2.71 -14.41 -8.19
CA ALA A 54 1.27 -14.62 -8.20
C ALA A 54 0.44 -13.35 -7.93
N GLY A 55 1.08 -12.28 -7.44
CA GLY A 55 0.40 -11.02 -7.12
C GLY A 55 -0.17 -10.94 -5.70
N THR A 56 -0.07 -12.00 -4.88
CA THR A 56 -0.39 -11.96 -3.45
C THR A 56 0.46 -10.91 -2.73
N ILE A 57 1.77 -10.90 -3.01
CA ILE A 57 2.66 -9.79 -2.65
C ILE A 57 2.77 -8.88 -3.87
N ARG A 58 2.47 -7.59 -3.70
CA ARG A 58 2.59 -6.62 -4.79
C ARG A 58 4.02 -6.16 -5.06
N ARG A 59 4.82 -5.97 -4.00
CA ARG A 59 6.20 -5.48 -4.06
C ARG A 59 6.99 -6.00 -2.87
N VAL A 60 8.27 -6.31 -3.09
CA VAL A 60 9.26 -6.54 -2.02
C VAL A 60 10.28 -5.42 -2.13
N ARG A 61 10.21 -4.46 -1.20
CA ARG A 61 11.11 -3.31 -1.15
C ARG A 61 11.16 -2.76 0.26
N GLN A 62 12.22 -2.03 0.54
CA GLN A 62 12.23 -1.14 1.69
C GLN A 62 11.47 0.13 1.36
N THR A 63 10.61 0.59 2.28
CA THR A 63 9.87 1.83 2.12
C THR A 63 10.47 2.89 3.04
N LEU A 64 10.91 4.00 2.46
CA LEU A 64 11.27 5.21 3.21
C LEU A 64 9.98 5.95 3.59
N LEU A 65 9.87 6.41 4.83
CA LEU A 65 8.74 7.22 5.27
C LEU A 65 8.79 8.58 4.55
N ALA A 66 7.79 8.82 3.70
CA ALA A 66 7.68 10.02 2.88
C ALA A 66 7.38 11.30 3.68
N THR A 67 6.99 11.18 4.95
CA THR A 67 6.76 12.32 5.85
C THR A 67 8.01 13.17 6.11
N ASN A 68 9.19 12.70 5.68
CA ASN A 68 10.44 13.48 5.67
C ASN A 68 10.81 14.05 4.29
N LEU A 69 9.98 13.91 3.25
CA LEU A 69 10.31 14.40 1.90
C LEU A 69 9.64 15.73 1.53
N ALA A 70 8.38 15.98 1.96
CA ALA A 70 7.67 17.23 1.70
C ALA A 70 6.45 17.38 2.62
N ASP A 71 6.04 18.62 2.89
CA ASP A 71 4.78 18.91 3.57
C ASP A 71 3.58 18.51 2.70
N GLY A 72 2.56 17.90 3.31
CA GLY A 72 1.33 17.49 2.63
C GLY A 72 0.10 18.17 3.21
N ALA A 73 -0.96 18.28 2.41
CA ALA A 73 -2.27 18.77 2.84
C ALA A 73 -3.39 17.85 2.32
N LEU A 74 -4.45 17.68 3.13
CA LEU A 74 -5.70 17.09 2.70
C LEU A 74 -6.67 18.22 2.33
N VAL A 75 -7.09 18.28 1.07
CA VAL A 75 -7.97 19.34 0.55
C VAL A 75 -9.20 18.72 -0.08
N ALA A 76 -10.38 19.21 0.32
CA ALA A 76 -11.66 18.81 -0.25
C ALA A 76 -12.24 19.95 -1.10
N TRP A 77 -12.72 19.62 -2.30
CA TRP A 77 -13.29 20.58 -3.24
C TRP A 77 -14.76 20.27 -3.51
N LYS A 78 -15.62 21.27 -3.38
CA LYS A 78 -16.99 21.20 -3.92
C LYS A 78 -16.95 21.61 -5.38
N VAL A 79 -17.23 20.67 -6.28
CA VAL A 79 -17.20 20.89 -7.73
C VAL A 79 -18.60 20.60 -8.28
N ALA A 80 -19.07 21.44 -9.21
CA ALA A 80 -20.32 21.22 -9.92
C ALA A 80 -20.28 19.88 -10.67
N GLU A 81 -21.39 19.14 -10.68
CA GLU A 81 -21.44 17.73 -11.11
C GLU A 81 -20.90 17.54 -12.53
N GLU A 82 -21.24 18.45 -13.44
CA GLU A 82 -20.79 18.45 -14.84
C GLU A 82 -19.29 18.70 -15.02
N LYS A 83 -18.61 19.20 -13.97
CA LYS A 83 -17.16 19.49 -13.99
C LYS A 83 -16.32 18.46 -13.25
N ILE A 84 -16.94 17.53 -12.53
CA ILE A 84 -16.23 16.56 -11.68
C ILE A 84 -15.17 15.77 -12.47
N ASP A 85 -15.56 15.19 -13.61
CA ASP A 85 -14.64 14.37 -14.42
C ASP A 85 -13.48 15.20 -14.98
N THR A 86 -13.75 16.44 -15.38
CA THR A 86 -12.72 17.33 -15.93
C THR A 86 -11.74 17.78 -14.85
N ALA A 87 -12.26 18.15 -13.67
CA ALA A 87 -11.44 18.50 -12.52
C ALA A 87 -10.57 17.32 -12.06
N PHE A 88 -11.16 16.12 -11.97
CA PHE A 88 -10.44 14.90 -11.64
C PHE A 88 -9.31 14.61 -12.63
N LYS A 89 -9.60 14.62 -13.94
CA LYS A 89 -8.58 14.37 -14.98
C LYS A 89 -7.44 15.38 -14.89
N PHE A 90 -7.75 16.66 -14.70
CA PHE A 90 -6.72 17.68 -14.54
C PHE A 90 -5.85 17.43 -13.30
N MET A 91 -6.45 17.22 -12.13
CA MET A 91 -5.69 16.98 -10.89
C MET A 91 -4.86 15.69 -10.97
N PHE A 92 -5.39 14.64 -11.59
CA PHE A 92 -4.70 13.35 -11.69
C PHE A 92 -3.58 13.34 -12.74
N GLN A 93 -3.75 14.03 -13.87
CA GLN A 93 -2.81 13.94 -15.00
C GLN A 93 -1.84 15.13 -15.09
N CYS A 94 -2.26 16.31 -14.63
CA CYS A 94 -1.57 17.56 -14.90
C CYS A 94 -1.05 18.28 -13.65
N ASP A 95 -1.67 18.07 -12.48
CA ASP A 95 -1.23 18.75 -11.25
C ASP A 95 -0.07 18.00 -10.57
N PRO A 96 1.16 18.54 -10.56
CA PRO A 96 2.32 17.86 -10.01
C PRO A 96 2.30 17.75 -8.48
N PHE A 97 1.39 18.46 -7.81
CA PHE A 97 1.28 18.45 -6.34
C PHE A 97 0.23 17.46 -5.82
N SER A 98 -0.61 16.92 -6.70
CA SER A 98 -1.68 15.99 -6.34
C SER A 98 -1.19 14.54 -6.43
N GLY A 99 -1.03 13.89 -5.27
CA GLY A 99 -0.59 12.49 -5.20
C GLY A 99 -1.73 11.46 -5.31
N HIS A 100 -2.79 11.63 -4.51
CA HIS A 100 -3.94 10.73 -4.48
C HIS A 100 -5.23 11.54 -4.59
N VAL A 101 -5.92 11.39 -5.72
CA VAL A 101 -7.17 12.10 -6.02
C VAL A 101 -8.30 11.06 -6.03
N VAL A 102 -9.38 11.34 -5.32
CA VAL A 102 -10.56 10.47 -5.24
C VAL A 102 -11.84 11.25 -5.48
N LEU A 103 -12.82 10.57 -6.06
CA LEU A 103 -14.18 11.06 -6.19
C LEU A 103 -15.07 10.28 -5.23
N ARG A 104 -15.83 11.01 -4.42
CA ARG A 104 -16.71 10.44 -3.40
C ARG A 104 -18.08 11.08 -3.50
N SER A 105 -19.15 10.36 -3.18
CA SER A 105 -20.48 10.95 -3.01
C SER A 105 -20.82 10.98 -1.53
N THR A 106 -21.53 12.01 -1.10
CA THR A 106 -22.16 12.06 0.21
C THR A 106 -23.65 11.83 0.03
N ASP A 107 -24.14 10.65 0.41
CA ASP A 107 -25.55 10.25 0.20
C ASP A 107 -26.52 10.84 1.24
N THR A 108 -26.03 11.57 2.24
CA THR A 108 -26.86 12.18 3.30
C THR A 108 -26.77 13.70 3.23
N LEU A 109 -27.91 14.38 3.05
CA LEU A 109 -28.06 15.84 3.15
C LEU A 109 -27.85 16.32 4.61
N THR A 110 -26.61 16.31 5.08
CA THR A 110 -26.17 17.01 6.31
C THR A 110 -25.29 18.19 5.94
N ALA A 111 -25.02 19.13 6.85
CA ALA A 111 -24.22 20.32 6.53
C ALA A 111 -22.78 20.04 6.00
N GLY A 112 -22.30 18.78 6.09
CA GLY A 112 -21.07 18.30 5.48
C GLY A 112 -21.25 17.61 4.11
N SER A 113 -22.48 17.47 3.61
CA SER A 113 -22.85 16.82 2.34
C SER A 113 -22.53 17.65 1.11
N ASP A 114 -22.15 18.90 1.34
CA ASP A 114 -21.61 19.76 0.30
C ASP A 114 -20.15 19.41 -0.03
N TYR A 115 -19.51 18.60 0.80
CA TYR A 115 -18.15 18.14 0.61
C TYR A 115 -18.16 16.67 0.19
N LYS A 116 -17.83 16.42 -1.09
CA LYS A 116 -17.44 15.10 -1.57
C LYS A 116 -16.05 14.79 -1.02
N LEU A 117 -15.98 14.12 0.14
CA LEU A 117 -14.74 13.70 0.81
C LEU A 117 -14.22 12.37 0.28
#